data_AF-A0A0C9T8B6-F1
#
_entry.id   AF-A0A0C9T8B6-F1
#
_cell.length_a   1.000
_cell.length_b   1.000
_cell.length_c   1.000
_cell.angle_alpha   90.00
_cell.angle_beta   90.00
_cell.angle_gamma   90.00
#
_symmetry.space_group_name_H-M   'P 1'
#
loop_
_entity.id
_entity.type
_entity.pdbx_description
1 polymer ?
#
loop_
_entity_poly.entity_id
_entity_poly.type
_entity_poly.pdbx_seq_one_letter_code
_entity_poly.pdbx_strand_id
1 'polypeptide(L)'
;MPHPSPGAVYHNGGMQSDISAVQSIQGTLHLLLEEVQKMNHRVSNVESTNQNILSNQQLLTDCLEATEAAVHQMQETLVALPEKTQNKAASSKNISNQHPKLKNIIHPLFFDLCGISKSVDQAERMELLASLPPLPNNEAYTTIKGKEVWRPRWNENVANKVNDMYISEVISRVWTNDISKNVDCIIEQHSQYSCNSTVAVPPLT
;
A
#
# COMPACT_ATOMS: atom_id res chain seq x y z
N MET A 1 32.34 -107.43 -39.21
CA MET A 1 31.03 -106.76 -39.00
C MET A 1 31.16 -105.90 -37.76
N PRO A 2 31.12 -104.56 -37.87
CA PRO A 2 31.34 -103.64 -36.75
C PRO A 2 30.02 -103.27 -36.05
N HIS A 3 30.06 -103.03 -34.74
CA HIS A 3 29.01 -102.35 -33.97
C HIS A 3 29.54 -100.99 -33.47
N PRO A 4 28.69 -99.95 -33.38
CA PRO A 4 29.12 -98.56 -33.23
C PRO A 4 29.28 -98.12 -31.76
N SER A 5 30.22 -97.20 -31.55
CA SER A 5 30.48 -96.48 -30.29
C SER A 5 29.33 -95.55 -29.87
N PRO A 6 29.17 -95.27 -28.56
CA PRO A 6 28.24 -94.26 -28.06
C PRO A 6 28.78 -92.85 -28.38
N GLY A 7 28.05 -92.10 -29.22
CA GLY A 7 28.32 -90.69 -29.46
C GLY A 7 27.94 -89.84 -28.24
N ALA A 8 28.90 -89.08 -27.73
CA ALA A 8 28.70 -88.09 -26.68
C ALA A 8 27.76 -86.97 -27.16
N VAL A 9 26.70 -86.73 -26.40
CA VAL A 9 25.81 -85.58 -26.53
C VAL A 9 26.56 -84.35 -25.99
N TYR A 10 27.01 -83.47 -26.89
CA TYR A 10 27.64 -82.21 -26.50
C TYR A 10 26.60 -81.13 -26.17
N HIS A 11 26.92 -80.38 -25.12
CA HIS A 11 26.12 -79.33 -24.46
C HIS A 11 25.61 -78.21 -25.38
N ASN A 12 24.33 -77.86 -25.21
CA ASN A 12 23.69 -76.66 -25.79
C ASN A 12 23.17 -75.66 -24.72
N GLY A 13 23.42 -75.92 -23.44
CA GLY A 13 22.88 -75.13 -22.31
C GLY A 13 23.69 -73.88 -21.94
N GLY A 14 25.01 -73.86 -22.17
CA GLY A 14 25.87 -72.74 -21.78
C GLY A 14 25.63 -71.48 -22.62
N MET A 15 25.53 -71.63 -23.95
CA MET A 15 25.36 -70.48 -24.85
C MET A 15 24.01 -69.76 -24.68
N GLN A 16 22.95 -70.49 -24.29
CA GLN A 16 21.64 -69.89 -24.07
C GLN A 16 21.57 -69.09 -22.76
N SER A 17 22.25 -69.56 -21.71
CA SER A 17 22.38 -68.85 -20.43
C SER A 17 23.14 -67.54 -20.58
N ASP A 18 24.23 -67.54 -21.37
CA ASP A 18 25.05 -66.34 -21.59
C ASP A 18 24.29 -65.27 -22.41
N ILE A 19 23.50 -65.68 -23.40
CA ILE A 19 22.68 -64.77 -24.20
C ILE A 19 21.60 -64.10 -23.34
N SER A 20 20.93 -64.85 -22.45
CA SER A 20 19.94 -64.28 -21.54
C SER A 20 20.55 -63.32 -20.50
N ALA A 21 21.75 -63.61 -20.00
CA ALA A 21 22.48 -62.73 -19.10
C ALA A 21 22.86 -61.40 -19.80
N VAL A 22 23.37 -61.47 -21.04
CA VAL A 22 23.72 -60.28 -21.83
C VAL A 22 22.48 -59.43 -22.13
N GLN A 23 21.35 -60.04 -22.49
CA GLN A 23 20.09 -59.33 -22.72
C GLN A 23 19.56 -58.64 -21.45
N SER A 24 19.67 -59.30 -20.29
CA SER A 24 19.29 -58.71 -19.01
C SER A 24 20.17 -57.50 -18.65
N ILE A 25 21.49 -57.61 -18.82
CA ILE A 25 22.43 -56.51 -18.60
C ILE A 25 22.13 -55.34 -19.54
N GLN A 26 21.87 -55.63 -20.81
CA GLN A 26 21.52 -54.61 -21.81
C GLN A 26 20.23 -53.86 -21.43
N GLY A 27 19.21 -54.57 -20.93
CA GLY A 27 17.98 -53.97 -20.43
C GLY A 27 18.22 -53.06 -19.21
N THR A 28 19.02 -53.52 -18.24
CA THR A 28 19.37 -52.71 -17.06
C THR A 28 20.16 -51.46 -17.43
N LEU A 29 21.11 -51.56 -18.37
CA LEU A 29 21.87 -50.41 -18.86
C LEU A 29 20.98 -49.38 -19.56
N HIS A 30 19.98 -49.83 -20.31
CA HIS A 30 19.02 -48.94 -20.97
C HIS A 30 18.21 -48.14 -19.94
N LEU A 31 17.67 -48.82 -18.91
CA LEU A 31 16.93 -48.15 -17.82
C LEU A 31 17.79 -47.14 -17.04
N LEU A 32 19.06 -47.49 -16.79
CA LEU A 32 20.00 -46.58 -16.14
C LEU A 32 20.26 -45.34 -17.01
N LEU A 33 20.39 -45.50 -18.33
CA LEU A 33 20.59 -44.39 -19.25
C LEU A 33 19.38 -43.45 -19.26
N GLU A 34 18.16 -43.99 -19.29
CA GLU A 34 16.93 -43.20 -19.23
C GLU A 34 16.82 -42.40 -17.93
N GLU A 35 17.11 -43.02 -16.79
CA GLU A 35 17.07 -42.33 -15.49
C GLU A 35 18.17 -41.28 -15.36
N VAL A 36 19.37 -41.51 -15.90
CA VAL A 36 20.43 -40.48 -15.96
C VAL A 36 19.99 -39.30 -16.82
N GLN A 37 19.38 -39.54 -17.99
CA GLN A 37 18.86 -38.48 -18.84
C GLN A 37 17.77 -37.67 -18.14
N LYS A 38 16.81 -38.34 -17.49
CA LYS A 38 15.74 -37.70 -16.74
C LYS A 38 16.27 -36.89 -15.56
N MET A 39 17.26 -37.42 -14.84
CA MET A 39 17.94 -36.69 -13.77
C MET A 39 18.63 -35.44 -14.31
N ASN A 40 19.31 -35.53 -15.46
CA ASN A 40 19.96 -34.40 -16.09
C ASN A 40 18.96 -33.27 -16.43
N HIS A 41 17.80 -33.61 -17.00
CA HIS A 41 16.75 -32.63 -17.27
C HIS A 41 16.22 -31.96 -15.99
N ARG A 42 16.03 -32.75 -14.93
CA ARG A 42 15.60 -32.21 -13.63
C ARG A 42 16.64 -31.27 -13.04
N VAL A 43 17.92 -31.62 -13.13
CA VAL A 43 19.03 -30.77 -12.67
C VAL A 43 19.05 -29.46 -13.45
N SER A 44 18.96 -29.49 -14.78
CA SER A 44 18.91 -28.27 -15.61
C SER A 44 17.71 -27.38 -15.27
N ASN A 45 16.55 -27.95 -14.99
CA ASN A 45 15.38 -27.18 -14.58
C ASN A 45 15.57 -26.51 -13.21
N VAL A 46 16.15 -27.24 -12.25
CA VAL A 46 16.47 -26.70 -10.92
C VAL A 46 17.51 -25.59 -11.03
N GLU A 47 18.54 -25.77 -11.85
CA GLU A 47 19.57 -24.76 -12.10
C GLU A 47 18.98 -23.49 -12.71
N SER A 48 18.13 -23.62 -13.72
CA SER A 48 17.39 -22.49 -14.32
C SER A 48 16.51 -21.76 -13.29
N THR A 49 15.77 -22.52 -12.46
CA THR A 49 14.94 -21.94 -11.40
C THR A 49 15.78 -21.20 -10.37
N ASN A 50 16.93 -21.75 -9.98
CA ASN A 50 17.84 -21.12 -9.03
C ASN A 50 18.42 -19.81 -9.59
N GLN A 51 18.78 -19.76 -10.88
CA GLN A 51 19.25 -18.52 -11.51
C GLN A 51 18.16 -17.44 -11.52
N ASN A 52 16.91 -17.81 -11.82
CA ASN A 52 15.79 -16.88 -11.75
C ASN A 52 15.55 -16.34 -10.33
N ILE A 53 15.64 -17.21 -9.31
CA ILE A 53 15.50 -16.81 -7.91
C ILE A 53 16.61 -15.82 -7.53
N LEU A 54 17.86 -16.09 -7.89
CA LEU A 54 18.99 -15.19 -7.63
C LEU A 54 18.80 -13.83 -8.29
N SER A 55 18.39 -13.80 -9.55
CA SER A 55 18.09 -12.54 -10.26
C SER A 55 16.98 -11.75 -9.58
N ASN A 56 15.92 -12.42 -9.13
CA ASN A 56 14.82 -11.75 -8.43
C ASN A 56 15.25 -11.23 -7.05
N GLN A 57 16.08 -11.98 -6.33
CA GLN A 57 16.64 -11.53 -5.06
C GLN A 57 17.50 -10.28 -5.23
N GLN A 58 18.32 -10.21 -6.28
CA GLN A 58 19.10 -9.01 -6.58
C GLN A 58 18.19 -7.81 -6.85
N LEU A 59 17.18 -7.98 -7.70
CA LEU A 59 16.23 -6.90 -8.02
C LEU A 59 15.50 -6.40 -6.77
N LEU A 60 15.05 -7.32 -5.90
CA LEU A 60 14.40 -6.95 -4.64
C LEU A 60 15.35 -6.21 -3.69
N THR A 61 16.62 -6.60 -3.66
CA THR A 61 17.65 -5.93 -2.86
C THR A 61 17.86 -4.51 -3.35
N ASP A 62 18.04 -4.31 -4.65
CA ASP A 62 18.22 -2.99 -5.25
C ASP A 62 17.00 -2.09 -5.01
N CYS A 63 15.78 -2.63 -5.13
CA CYS A 63 14.55 -1.89 -4.83
C CYS A 63 14.45 -1.48 -3.36
N LEU A 64 14.88 -2.36 -2.45
CA LEU A 64 14.85 -2.09 -1.02
C LEU A 64 15.84 -0.99 -0.66
N GLU A 65 17.07 -1.06 -1.17
CA GLU A 65 18.09 -0.01 -0.98
C GLU A 65 17.63 1.34 -1.54
N ALA A 66 17.02 1.35 -2.73
CA ALA A 66 16.49 2.57 -3.33
C ALA A 66 15.35 3.17 -2.49
N THR A 67 14.47 2.32 -1.94
CA THR A 67 13.37 2.75 -1.07
C THR A 67 13.90 3.29 0.26
N GLU A 68 14.87 2.62 0.86
CA GLU A 68 15.51 3.06 2.10
C GLU A 68 16.21 4.41 1.91
N ALA A 69 16.94 4.60 0.80
CA ALA A 69 17.55 5.88 0.46
C ALA A 69 16.50 7.00 0.29
N ALA A 70 15.37 6.72 -0.36
CA ALA A 70 14.28 7.68 -0.52
C ALA A 70 13.65 8.05 0.83
N VAL A 71 13.44 7.06 1.71
CA VAL A 71 12.93 7.30 3.08
C VAL A 71 13.90 8.14 3.89
N HIS A 72 15.21 7.85 3.82
CA HIS A 72 16.23 8.67 4.46
C HIS A 72 16.22 10.11 3.95
N GLN A 73 16.13 10.30 2.63
CA GLN A 73 16.04 11.64 2.05
C GLN A 73 14.78 12.38 2.50
N MET A 74 13.63 11.70 2.59
CA MET A 74 12.41 12.29 3.13
C MET A 74 12.56 12.67 4.60
N GLN A 75 13.16 11.79 5.41
CA GLN A 75 13.43 12.06 6.82
C GLN A 75 14.38 13.25 6.99
N GLU A 76 15.45 13.32 6.21
CA GLU A 76 16.37 14.45 6.18
C GLU A 76 15.66 15.73 5.73
N THR A 77 14.80 15.67 4.71
CA THR A 77 14.02 16.83 4.26
C THR A 77 13.05 17.31 5.33
N LEU A 78 12.45 16.40 6.10
CA LEU A 78 11.56 16.74 7.22
C LEU A 78 12.33 17.34 8.40
N VAL A 79 13.53 16.83 8.70
CA VAL A 79 14.39 17.32 9.79
C VAL A 79 15.11 18.62 9.41
N ALA A 80 15.52 18.77 8.15
CA ALA A 80 16.18 19.95 7.61
C ALA A 80 15.19 21.01 7.13
N LEU A 81 13.88 20.75 7.17
CA LEU A 81 12.87 21.78 7.06
C LEU A 81 13.15 22.77 8.21
N PRO A 82 13.67 23.97 7.93
CA PRO A 82 13.99 24.88 9.00
C PRO A 82 12.69 25.17 9.74
N GLU A 83 12.80 25.31 11.06
CA GLU A 83 11.90 26.05 11.94
C GLU A 83 11.78 27.52 11.48
N LYS A 84 11.47 27.77 10.21
CA LYS A 84 11.17 29.09 9.65
C LYS A 84 9.80 29.59 10.11
N THR A 85 9.23 28.95 11.13
CA THR A 85 8.02 29.38 11.85
C THR A 85 8.17 29.32 13.37
N GLN A 86 9.36 29.04 13.91
CA GLN A 86 9.60 29.14 15.36
C GLN A 86 10.90 29.89 15.58
N ASN A 87 10.79 31.22 15.69
CA ASN A 87 11.40 32.03 16.74
C ASN A 87 11.36 33.52 16.37
N LYS A 88 10.26 34.17 16.75
CA LYS A 88 10.32 35.46 17.46
C LYS A 88 9.20 35.48 18.48
N ALA A 89 9.57 35.21 19.73
CA ALA A 89 8.75 35.55 20.88
C ALA A 89 8.46 37.06 20.83
N ALA A 90 7.19 37.41 20.58
CA ALA A 90 6.51 38.65 20.98
C ALA A 90 5.27 38.85 20.10
N SER A 91 4.23 38.07 20.35
CA SER A 91 2.81 38.46 20.27
C SER A 91 2.01 37.17 20.35
N SER A 92 1.09 37.07 21.31
CA SER A 92 0.01 36.07 21.32
C SER A 92 -0.96 36.30 20.15
N LYS A 93 -0.42 36.41 18.93
CA LYS A 93 -1.18 36.58 17.69
C LYS A 93 -1.68 35.22 17.30
N ASN A 94 -3.00 35.06 17.39
CA ASN A 94 -3.80 33.96 16.89
C ASN A 94 -3.14 33.31 15.64
N ILE A 95 -2.69 32.06 15.78
CA ILE A 95 -2.00 31.26 14.74
C ILE A 95 -2.86 31.16 13.47
N SER A 96 -4.20 31.31 13.58
CA SER A 96 -5.10 31.42 12.43
C SER A 96 -4.68 32.50 11.43
N ASN A 97 -4.07 33.60 11.88
CA ASN A 97 -3.61 34.67 10.99
C ASN A 97 -2.37 34.28 10.16
N GLN A 98 -1.63 33.25 10.56
CA GLN A 98 -0.51 32.71 9.79
C GLN A 98 -0.99 31.74 8.70
N HIS A 99 -2.24 31.27 8.78
CA HIS A 99 -2.84 30.34 7.82
C HIS A 99 -4.17 30.87 7.27
N PRO A 100 -4.17 31.89 6.40
CA PRO A 100 -5.39 32.48 5.85
C PRO A 100 -6.32 31.47 5.18
N LYS A 101 -5.76 30.43 4.56
CA LYS A 101 -6.52 29.33 3.95
C LYS A 101 -7.28 28.50 4.98
N LEU A 102 -6.69 28.21 6.14
CA LEU A 102 -7.36 27.47 7.23
C LEU A 102 -8.49 28.29 7.84
N LYS A 103 -8.31 29.61 7.98
CA LYS A 103 -9.35 30.51 8.49
C LYS A 103 -10.65 30.41 7.68
N ASN A 104 -10.54 30.35 6.35
CA ASN A 104 -11.69 30.23 5.44
C ASN A 104 -12.40 28.87 5.54
N ILE A 105 -11.76 27.85 6.13
CA ILE A 105 -12.35 26.52 6.34
C ILE A 105 -12.95 26.43 7.75
N ILE A 106 -12.19 26.84 8.77
CA ILE A 106 -12.58 26.76 10.18
C ILE A 106 -13.78 27.66 10.46
N HIS A 107 -13.78 28.91 9.99
CA HIS A 107 -14.84 29.85 10.32
C HIS A 107 -16.22 29.36 9.87
N PRO A 108 -16.44 28.98 8.59
CA PRO A 108 -17.76 28.48 8.18
C PRO A 108 -18.16 27.18 8.87
N LEU A 109 -17.19 26.30 9.16
CA LEU A 109 -17.43 25.03 9.82
C LEU A 109 -17.92 25.21 11.27
N PHE A 110 -17.33 26.17 11.98
CA PHE A 110 -17.70 26.51 13.35
C PHE A 110 -19.20 26.86 13.46
N PHE A 111 -19.69 27.76 12.59
CA PHE A 111 -21.10 28.14 12.57
C PHE A 111 -22.01 26.99 12.10
N ASP A 112 -21.59 26.24 11.09
CA ASP A 112 -22.36 25.12 10.53
C ASP A 112 -22.59 24.01 11.57
N LEU A 113 -21.57 23.68 12.36
CA LEU A 113 -21.68 22.72 13.46
C LEU A 113 -22.67 23.17 14.53
N CYS A 114 -22.79 24.48 14.78
CA CYS A 114 -23.77 25.05 15.69
C CYS A 114 -25.17 25.19 15.05
N GLY A 115 -25.36 24.72 13.82
CA GLY A 115 -26.62 24.80 13.08
C GLY A 115 -26.96 26.21 12.59
N ILE A 116 -25.99 27.11 12.52
CA ILE A 116 -26.18 28.50 12.10
C ILE A 116 -25.89 28.61 10.60
N SER A 117 -26.87 29.15 9.87
CA SER A 117 -26.76 29.27 8.42
C SER A 117 -25.70 30.29 7.98
N LYS A 118 -25.00 29.96 6.89
CA LYS A 118 -24.09 30.89 6.19
C LYS A 118 -24.84 32.00 5.43
N SER A 119 -26.16 31.93 5.30
CA SER A 119 -26.94 33.00 4.65
C SER A 119 -27.17 34.22 5.56
N VAL A 120 -27.05 34.03 6.87
CA VAL A 120 -27.22 35.06 7.90
C VAL A 120 -25.99 35.97 7.91
N ASP A 121 -26.14 37.27 8.20
CA ASP A 121 -24.99 38.17 8.27
C ASP A 121 -24.11 37.91 9.50
N GLN A 122 -22.90 38.46 9.53
CA GLN A 122 -21.94 38.14 10.58
C GLN A 122 -22.39 38.58 11.98
N ALA A 123 -23.09 39.71 12.12
CA ALA A 123 -23.54 40.21 13.41
C ALA A 123 -24.66 39.31 13.96
N GLU A 124 -25.63 38.98 13.11
CA GLU A 124 -26.72 38.07 13.47
C GLU A 124 -26.19 36.66 13.79
N ARG A 125 -25.17 36.15 13.08
CA ARG A 125 -24.51 34.87 13.45
C ARG A 125 -23.90 34.90 14.84
N MET A 126 -23.30 36.02 15.25
CA MET A 126 -22.70 36.15 16.58
C MET A 126 -23.77 36.20 17.68
N GLU A 127 -24.89 36.88 17.43
CA GLU A 127 -26.03 36.90 18.34
C GLU A 127 -26.68 35.53 18.48
N LEU A 128 -26.85 34.81 17.37
CA LEU A 128 -27.33 33.43 17.37
C LEU A 128 -26.40 32.53 18.17
N LEU A 129 -25.07 32.60 17.97
CA LEU A 129 -24.11 31.82 18.75
C LEU A 129 -24.23 32.08 20.26
N ALA A 130 -24.31 33.35 20.66
CA ALA A 130 -24.37 33.74 22.07
C ALA A 130 -25.69 33.33 22.75
N SER A 131 -26.79 33.23 21.98
CA SER A 131 -28.11 32.85 22.47
C SER A 131 -28.36 31.33 22.48
N LEU A 132 -27.45 30.50 21.95
CA LEU A 132 -27.60 29.05 22.00
C LEU A 132 -27.46 28.53 23.44
N PRO A 133 -28.53 27.98 24.05
CA PRO A 133 -28.42 27.40 25.38
C PRO A 133 -27.62 26.08 25.32
N PRO A 134 -26.87 25.74 26.39
CA PRO A 134 -26.31 24.40 26.56
C PRO A 134 -27.40 23.32 26.58
N LEU A 135 -27.07 22.12 26.13
CA LEU A 135 -27.97 20.98 26.21
C LEU A 135 -28.08 20.43 27.65
N PRO A 136 -29.23 19.79 27.99
CA PRO A 136 -29.38 19.09 29.26
C PRO A 136 -28.37 17.94 29.38
N ASN A 137 -28.15 17.47 30.62
CA ASN A 137 -27.31 16.30 30.92
C ASN A 137 -25.86 16.34 30.42
N ASN A 138 -25.31 17.53 30.14
CA ASN A 138 -23.97 17.69 29.55
C ASN A 138 -23.82 17.00 28.18
N GLU A 139 -24.89 16.86 27.41
CA GLU A 139 -24.81 16.42 26.02
C GLU A 139 -24.07 17.47 25.18
N ALA A 140 -23.23 17.00 24.24
CA ALA A 140 -22.40 17.89 23.43
C ALA A 140 -23.12 18.38 22.16
N TYR A 141 -24.00 17.55 21.61
CA TYR A 141 -24.78 17.83 20.42
C TYR A 141 -26.15 17.15 20.49
N THR A 142 -27.05 17.61 19.62
CA THR A 142 -28.36 16.99 19.39
C THR A 142 -28.56 16.80 17.89
N THR A 143 -29.41 15.85 17.50
CA THR A 143 -29.66 15.56 16.08
C THR A 143 -30.92 16.28 15.61
N ILE A 144 -30.76 17.26 14.74
CA ILE A 144 -31.86 18.01 14.12
C ILE A 144 -31.86 17.71 12.62
N LYS A 145 -32.96 17.13 12.10
CA LYS A 145 -33.09 16.74 10.68
C LYS A 145 -31.93 15.88 10.17
N GLY A 146 -31.47 14.94 11.00
CA GLY A 146 -30.36 14.02 10.66
C GLY A 146 -28.97 14.66 10.68
N LYS A 147 -28.84 15.92 11.12
CA LYS A 147 -27.55 16.59 11.32
C LYS A 147 -27.26 16.80 12.79
N GLU A 148 -26.02 16.57 13.17
CA GLU A 148 -25.52 16.88 14.52
C GLU A 148 -25.36 18.39 14.67
N VAL A 149 -26.11 18.96 15.61
CA VAL A 149 -26.08 20.37 15.99
C VAL A 149 -25.46 20.47 17.37
N TRP A 150 -24.26 21.02 17.42
CA TRP A 150 -23.44 21.16 18.60
C TRP A 150 -23.85 22.37 19.44
N ARG A 151 -23.75 22.23 20.77
CA ARG A 151 -24.05 23.31 21.73
C ARG A 151 -22.87 23.50 22.69
N PRO A 152 -21.79 24.18 22.25
CA PRO A 152 -20.66 24.47 23.10
C PRO A 152 -21.07 25.37 24.27
N ARG A 153 -20.32 25.25 25.36
CA ARG A 153 -20.52 26.03 26.59
C ARG A 153 -19.58 27.23 26.59
N TRP A 154 -20.01 28.30 25.93
CA TRP A 154 -19.21 29.50 25.72
C TRP A 154 -18.71 30.17 27.00
N ASN A 155 -19.46 30.03 28.10
CA ASN A 155 -19.13 30.63 29.40
C ASN A 155 -18.26 29.72 30.29
N GLU A 156 -17.92 28.51 29.82
CA GLU A 156 -17.11 27.56 30.57
C GLU A 156 -15.68 27.49 30.01
N ASN A 157 -14.79 26.80 30.73
CA ASN A 157 -13.42 26.60 30.29
C ASN A 157 -13.38 25.81 28.96
N VAL A 158 -12.41 26.10 28.10
CA VAL A 158 -12.15 25.35 26.86
C VAL A 158 -11.89 23.87 27.13
N ALA A 159 -11.27 23.54 28.26
CA ALA A 159 -11.05 22.16 28.73
C ALA A 159 -12.31 21.50 29.33
N ASN A 160 -13.46 22.18 29.33
CA ASN A 160 -14.73 21.51 29.63
C ASN A 160 -14.95 20.39 28.61
N LYS A 161 -15.42 19.23 29.09
CA LYS A 161 -15.66 18.04 28.26
C LYS A 161 -16.46 18.32 26.97
N VAL A 162 -17.53 19.11 27.04
CA VAL A 162 -18.36 19.43 25.86
C VAL A 162 -17.59 20.31 24.87
N ASN A 163 -16.84 21.29 25.39
CA ASN A 163 -16.04 22.20 24.56
C ASN A 163 -14.87 21.47 23.89
N ASP A 164 -14.20 20.58 24.62
CA ASP A 164 -13.11 19.73 24.12
C ASP A 164 -13.60 18.79 23.00
N MET A 165 -14.76 18.15 23.19
CA MET A 165 -15.40 17.32 22.16
C MET A 165 -15.73 18.14 20.91
N TYR A 166 -16.27 19.35 21.09
CA TYR A 166 -16.60 20.23 19.97
C TYR A 166 -15.35 20.65 19.17
N ILE A 167 -14.27 21.02 19.87
CA ILE A 167 -12.99 21.39 19.23
C ILE A 167 -12.41 20.18 18.48
N SER A 168 -12.45 19.00 19.08
CA SER A 168 -12.01 17.75 18.46
C SER A 168 -12.79 17.46 17.17
N GLU A 169 -14.10 17.70 17.16
CA GLU A 169 -14.93 17.53 15.96
C GLU A 169 -14.58 18.56 14.87
N VAL A 170 -14.34 19.82 15.26
CA VAL A 170 -13.86 20.85 14.32
C VAL A 170 -12.55 20.40 13.68
N ILE A 171 -11.58 19.92 14.47
CA ILE A 171 -10.28 19.44 13.98
C ILE A 171 -10.48 18.27 13.02
N SER A 172 -11.29 17.28 13.40
CA SER A 172 -11.59 16.09 12.58
C SER A 172 -12.16 16.46 11.20
N ARG A 173 -13.13 17.39 11.17
CA ARG A 173 -13.74 17.86 9.91
C ARG A 173 -12.81 18.73 9.07
N VAL A 174 -11.97 19.55 9.69
CA VAL A 174 -10.93 20.32 8.98
C VAL A 174 -9.94 19.37 8.31
N TRP A 175 -9.47 18.36 9.04
CA TRP A 175 -8.54 17.35 8.54
C TRP A 175 -9.12 16.58 7.35
N THR A 176 -10.38 16.12 7.47
CA THR A 176 -11.08 15.44 6.38
C THR A 176 -11.20 16.33 5.14
N ASN A 177 -11.58 17.60 5.32
CA ASN A 177 -11.71 18.54 4.20
C ASN A 177 -10.38 18.87 3.51
N ASP A 178 -9.26 18.88 4.24
CA ASP A 178 -7.93 19.14 3.69
C ASP A 178 -7.42 17.93 2.89
N ILE A 179 -7.63 16.70 3.42
CA ILE A 179 -7.30 15.46 2.71
C ILE A 179 -8.12 15.34 1.43
N SER A 180 -9.44 15.55 1.48
CA SER A 180 -10.29 15.44 0.28
C SER A 180 -9.83 16.38 -0.84
N LYS A 181 -9.48 17.63 -0.51
CA LYS A 181 -8.98 18.59 -1.50
C LYS A 181 -7.61 18.22 -2.06
N ASN A 182 -6.73 17.62 -1.25
CA ASN A 182 -5.42 17.16 -1.71
C ASN A 182 -5.54 15.93 -2.62
N VAL A 183 -6.47 15.01 -2.32
CA VAL A 183 -6.74 13.83 -3.16
C VAL A 183 -7.36 14.24 -4.50
N ASP A 184 -8.33 15.17 -4.50
CA ASP A 184 -8.93 15.68 -5.73
C ASP A 184 -7.90 16.37 -6.64
N CYS A 185 -6.96 17.11 -6.05
CA CYS A 185 -5.86 17.76 -6.79
C CYS A 185 -4.90 16.75 -7.43
N ILE A 186 -4.61 15.63 -6.75
CA ILE A 186 -3.75 14.56 -7.29
C ILE A 186 -4.46 13.82 -8.44
N ILE A 187 -5.77 13.57 -8.32
CA ILE A 187 -6.57 12.91 -9.37
C ILE A 187 -6.65 13.78 -10.64
N GLU A 188 -6.85 15.10 -10.51
CA GLU A 188 -6.84 16.01 -11.65
C GLU A 188 -5.47 16.05 -12.36
N GLN A 189 -4.36 16.03 -11.60
CA GLN A 189 -3.03 15.97 -12.20
C GLN A 189 -2.81 14.66 -12.96
N HIS A 190 -3.16 13.50 -12.38
CA HIS A 190 -3.03 12.21 -13.07
C HIS A 190 -3.92 12.10 -14.32
N SER A 191 -5.11 12.72 -14.32
CA SER A 191 -5.98 12.75 -15.50
C SER A 191 -5.41 13.60 -16.65
N GLN A 192 -4.64 14.65 -16.36
CA GLN A 192 -3.96 15.44 -17.40
C GLN A 192 -2.73 14.73 -17.98
N TYR A 193 -1.99 13.98 -17.17
CA TYR A 193 -0.85 13.20 -17.65
C TYR A 193 -1.27 12.00 -18.53
N SER A 194 -2.44 11.40 -18.29
CA SER A 194 -2.92 10.27 -19.11
C SER A 194 -3.36 10.67 -20.53
N CYS A 195 -3.71 11.93 -20.79
CA CYS A 195 -4.16 12.39 -22.11
C CYS A 195 -3.01 12.75 -23.07
N ASN A 196 -1.78 12.91 -22.57
CA ASN A 196 -0.63 13.36 -23.37
C ASN A 196 0.29 12.23 -23.85
N SER A 197 0.03 10.97 -23.49
CA SER A 197 0.90 9.82 -23.85
C SER A 197 0.47 9.05 -25.10
N THR A 198 -0.57 9.46 -25.83
CA THR A 198 -0.90 8.86 -27.14
C THR A 198 -0.06 9.52 -28.24
N VAL A 199 1.25 9.25 -28.24
CA VAL A 199 2.15 9.64 -29.32
C VAL A 199 2.07 8.60 -30.44
N ALA A 200 1.60 9.10 -31.58
CA ALA A 200 1.62 8.55 -32.95
C ALA A 200 2.50 7.31 -33.20
N VAL A 201 1.84 6.23 -33.64
CA VAL A 201 2.49 5.15 -34.40
C VAL A 201 2.65 5.64 -35.85
N PRO A 202 3.87 5.75 -36.41
CA PRO A 202 4.03 6.13 -37.80
C PRO A 202 3.68 4.96 -38.73
N PRO A 203 3.12 5.22 -39.93
CA PRO A 203 2.74 4.15 -40.85
C PRO A 203 3.99 3.55 -41.49
N LEU A 204 4.01 2.21 -41.52
CA LEU A 204 5.02 1.42 -42.23
C LEU A 204 4.88 1.68 -43.74
N THR A 205 5.96 2.17 -44.36
CA THR A 205 6.21 2.10 -45.80
C THR A 205 7.16 0.96 -46.11
#